data_AF-A0A7C1BIN7-F1
#
_entry.id   AF-A0A7C1BIN7-F1
#
_cell.length_a   1.000
_cell.length_b   1.000
_cell.length_c   1.000
_cell.angle_alpha   90.00
_cell.angle_beta   90.00
_cell.angle_gamma   90.00
#
_symmetry.space_group_name_H-M   'P 1'
#
loop_
_entity.id
_entity.type
_entity.pdbx_description
1 polymer ?
#
loop_
_entity_poly.entity_id
_entity_poly.type
_entity_poly.pdbx_seq_one_letter_code
_entity_poly.pdbx_strand_id
1 'polypeptide(L)'
;MEKLRILLPHWIAHNHEHIAEIDRWASLCEISDNIHVKEALKKAIGATEKVNEELQHAMDMAGGPIEDPEAHGRQQRHGHIHQKHE
;
A
#
# COMPACT_ATOMS: atom_id res chain seq x y z
N MET A 1 -0.96 13.82 15.14
CA MET A 1 -0.16 13.83 13.90
C MET A 1 0.58 12.53 13.68
N GLU A 2 1.22 11.95 14.70
CA GLU A 2 2.00 10.70 14.60
C GLU A 2 1.25 9.51 13.97
N LYS A 3 0.02 9.24 14.43
CA LYS A 3 -0.84 8.19 13.86
C LYS A 3 -1.14 8.38 12.37
N LEU A 4 -1.29 9.61 11.89
CA LEU A 4 -1.51 9.87 10.46
C LEU A 4 -0.26 9.54 9.64
N ARG A 5 0.92 9.86 10.16
CA ARG A 5 2.21 9.55 9.50
C ARG A 5 2.48 8.05 9.37
N ILE A 6 1.79 7.21 10.16
CA ILE A 6 1.79 5.74 10.02
C ILE A 6 0.72 5.29 9.02
N LEU A 7 -0.51 5.81 9.13
CA LEU A 7 -1.63 5.35 8.31
C LEU A 7 -1.57 5.81 6.85
N LEU A 8 -1.08 7.02 6.58
CA LEU A 8 -1.04 7.59 5.22
C LEU A 8 -0.21 6.71 4.25
N PRO A 9 1.03 6.28 4.59
CA PRO A 9 1.78 5.31 3.77
C PRO A 9 0.99 4.01 3.51
N HIS A 10 0.32 3.46 4.53
CA HIS A 10 -0.45 2.23 4.39
C HIS A 10 -1.64 2.39 3.44
N TRP A 11 -2.37 3.51 3.50
CA TRP A 11 -3.48 3.79 2.60
C TRP A 11 -3.01 4.00 1.15
N ILE A 12 -1.90 4.71 0.95
CA ILE A 12 -1.30 4.88 -0.39
C ILE A 12 -0.91 3.51 -0.97
N ALA A 13 -0.24 2.66 -0.17
CA ALA A 13 0.12 1.30 -0.59
C ALA A 13 -1.12 0.47 -0.96
N HIS A 14 -2.17 0.50 -0.14
CA HIS A 14 -3.39 -0.24 -0.42
C HIS A 14 -4.13 0.27 -1.67
N ASN A 15 -4.14 1.59 -1.88
CA ASN A 15 -4.71 2.18 -3.10
C ASN A 15 -3.95 1.73 -4.35
N HIS A 16 -2.62 1.53 -4.29
CA HIS A 16 -1.87 0.95 -5.39
C HIS A 16 -2.26 -0.50 -5.70
N GLU A 17 -2.55 -1.32 -4.67
CA GLU A 17 -3.08 -2.68 -4.87
C GLU A 17 -4.43 -2.65 -5.59
N HIS A 18 -5.33 -1.73 -5.19
CA HIS A 18 -6.61 -1.52 -5.86
C HIS A 18 -6.45 -1.04 -7.30
N ILE A 19 -5.54 -0.09 -7.57
CA ILE A 19 -5.24 0.37 -8.94
C ILE A 19 -4.81 -0.82 -9.81
N ALA A 20 -3.89 -1.65 -9.32
CA ALA A 20 -3.39 -2.82 -10.06
C ALA A 20 -4.48 -3.88 -10.29
N GLU A 21 -5.42 -4.04 -9.37
CA GLU A 21 -6.58 -4.93 -9.58
C GLU A 21 -7.57 -4.35 -10.59
N ILE A 22 -7.92 -3.07 -10.48
CA ILE A 22 -8.83 -2.39 -11.39
C ILE A 22 -8.27 -2.39 -12.82
N ASP A 23 -6.97 -2.18 -13.00
CA ASP A 23 -6.31 -2.18 -14.31
C ASP A 23 -6.33 -3.56 -14.98
N ARG A 24 -6.14 -4.62 -14.18
CA ARG A 24 -6.32 -6.02 -14.65
C ARG A 24 -7.74 -6.24 -15.18
N TRP A 25 -8.76 -5.77 -14.48
CA TRP A 25 -10.15 -5.88 -14.93
C TRP A 25 -10.44 -5.00 -16.16
N ALA A 26 -9.91 -3.79 -16.23
CA ALA A 26 -10.05 -2.91 -17.39
C ALA A 26 -9.47 -3.54 -18.66
N SER A 27 -8.36 -4.27 -18.52
CA SER A 27 -7.72 -5.04 -19.59
C SER A 27 -8.60 -6.21 -20.07
N LEU A 28 -9.32 -6.88 -19.16
CA LEU A 28 -10.27 -7.95 -19.53
C LEU A 28 -11.52 -7.40 -20.24
N CYS A 29 -11.96 -6.19 -19.91
CA CYS A 29 -13.08 -5.53 -20.60
C CYS A 29 -12.76 -5.22 -22.07
N GLU A 30 -11.49 -5.01 -22.42
CA GLU A 30 -11.05 -4.84 -23.82
C GLU A 30 -11.28 -6.09 -24.66
N ILE A 31 -11.12 -7.28 -24.06
CA ILE A 31 -11.35 -8.56 -24.72
C ILE A 31 -12.86 -8.80 -24.94
N SER A 32 -13.69 -8.22 -24.08
CA SER A 32 -15.14 -8.43 -24.04
C SER A 32 -15.95 -7.40 -24.84
N ASP A 33 -15.29 -6.50 -25.58
CA ASP A 33 -15.90 -5.35 -26.29
C ASP A 33 -16.73 -4.39 -25.40
N ASN A 34 -16.52 -4.43 -24.07
CA ASN A 34 -17.25 -3.58 -23.13
C ASN A 34 -16.48 -2.27 -22.85
N ILE A 35 -16.38 -1.45 -23.90
CA ILE A 35 -15.57 -0.23 -23.92
C ILE A 35 -16.00 0.76 -22.83
N HIS A 36 -17.31 0.94 -22.60
CA HIS A 36 -17.81 1.88 -21.59
C HIS A 36 -17.40 1.49 -20.16
N VAL A 37 -17.41 0.20 -19.82
CA VAL A 37 -16.95 -0.27 -18.51
C VAL A 37 -15.44 -0.08 -18.38
N LYS A 38 -14.65 -0.41 -19.42
CA LYS A 38 -13.21 -0.15 -19.43
C LYS A 38 -12.90 1.33 -19.17
N GLU A 39 -13.60 2.25 -19.84
CA GLU A 39 -13.41 3.69 -19.64
C GLU A 39 -13.74 4.13 -18.20
N ALA A 40 -14.82 3.60 -17.62
CA ALA A 40 -15.18 3.88 -16.24
C ALA A 40 -14.10 3.39 -15.26
N LEU A 41 -13.57 2.17 -15.47
CA LEU A 41 -12.48 1.62 -14.65
C LEU A 41 -11.18 2.45 -14.78
N LYS A 42 -10.83 2.91 -15.99
CA LYS A 42 -9.69 3.80 -16.19
C LYS A 42 -9.86 5.16 -15.50
N LYS A 43 -11.08 5.70 -15.50
CA LYS A 43 -11.40 6.93 -14.73
C LYS A 43 -11.26 6.70 -13.23
N ALA A 44 -11.67 5.53 -12.73
CA ALA A 44 -11.50 5.16 -11.33
C ALA A 44 -10.03 5.08 -10.93
N ILE A 45 -9.17 4.46 -11.76
CA ILE A 45 -7.71 4.45 -11.55
C ILE A 45 -7.16 5.87 -11.41
N GLY A 46 -7.43 6.75 -12.38
CA GLY A 46 -6.94 8.12 -12.34
C GLY A 46 -7.49 8.95 -11.18
N ALA A 47 -8.69 8.65 -10.68
CA ALA A 47 -9.22 9.27 -9.47
C ALA A 47 -8.49 8.78 -8.22
N THR A 48 -8.19 7.49 -8.12
CA THR A 48 -7.43 6.92 -6.99
C THR A 48 -5.98 7.40 -6.98
N GLU A 49 -5.36 7.59 -8.14
CA GLU A 49 -4.02 8.21 -8.24
C GLU A 49 -4.02 9.63 -7.65
N LYS A 50 -5.02 10.46 -7.98
CA LYS A 50 -5.19 11.79 -7.36
C LYS A 50 -5.40 11.72 -5.86
N VAL A 51 -6.15 10.73 -5.37
CA VAL A 51 -6.27 10.50 -3.93
C VAL A 51 -4.89 10.23 -3.32
N ASN A 52 -4.05 9.41 -3.96
CA ASN A 52 -2.69 9.15 -3.48
C ASN A 52 -1.82 10.41 -3.46
N GLU A 53 -1.93 11.28 -4.47
CA GLU A 53 -1.23 12.58 -4.50
C GLU A 53 -1.61 13.46 -3.31
N GLU A 54 -2.91 13.57 -3.01
CA GLU A 54 -3.40 14.36 -1.86
C GLU A 54 -3.03 13.73 -0.51
N LEU A 55 -3.03 12.39 -0.41
CA LEU A 55 -2.56 11.68 0.79
C LEU A 55 -1.06 11.88 1.01
N GLN A 56 -0.26 11.88 -0.06
CA GLN A 56 1.16 12.19 -0.01
C GLN A 56 1.38 13.63 0.44
N HIS A 57 0.65 14.59 -0.13
CA HIS A 57 0.72 15.99 0.29
C HIS A 57 0.35 16.16 1.77
N ALA A 58 -0.72 15.50 2.24
CA ALA A 58 -1.12 15.50 3.64
C ALA A 58 -0.04 14.89 4.56
N MET A 59 0.68 13.87 4.08
CA MET A 59 1.79 13.27 4.82
C MET A 59 2.98 14.23 4.95
N ASP A 60 3.31 14.95 3.88
CA ASP A 60 4.38 15.95 3.90
C ASP A 60 4.04 17.07 4.89
N MET A 61 2.79 17.57 4.87
CA MET A 61 2.28 18.54 5.85
C MET A 61 2.28 18.01 7.28
N ALA A 62 2.12 16.70 7.46
CA ALA A 62 2.16 16.05 8.76
C ALA A 62 3.58 15.86 9.32
N GLY A 63 4.63 16.22 8.56
CA GLY A 63 6.03 16.07 8.95
C GLY A 63 6.73 14.84 8.33
N GLY A 64 6.21 14.33 7.22
CA GLY A 64 6.76 13.18 6.49
C GLY A 64 6.40 11.83 7.12
N PRO A 65 6.78 10.69 6.51
CA PRO A 65 6.59 9.37 7.12
C PRO A 65 7.38 9.25 8.43
N ILE A 66 6.93 8.38 9.34
CA ILE A 66 7.75 7.94 10.45
C ILE A 66 8.48 6.70 9.97
N GLU A 67 9.81 6.72 10.01
CA GLU A 67 10.60 5.51 9.87
C GLU A 67 10.25 4.62 11.07
N ASP A 68 9.51 3.54 10.83
CA ASP A 68 9.18 2.57 11.87
C ASP A 68 10.48 1.94 12.42
N PRO A 69 10.84 2.15 13.70
CA PRO A 69 11.98 1.48 14.32
C PRO A 69 11.86 -0.05 14.31
N GLU A 70 10.65 -0.61 14.15
CA GLU A 70 10.41 -2.05 14.19
C GLU A 70 10.69 -2.76 12.85
N ALA A 71 10.91 -2.03 11.75
CA ALA A 71 11.27 -2.61 10.46
C ALA A 71 12.70 -3.18 10.41
N HIS A 72 13.53 -2.96 11.45
CA HIS A 72 14.94 -3.39 11.52
C HIS A 72 15.26 -4.31 12.71
N GLY A 73 14.30 -5.12 13.19
CA GLY A 73 14.45 -5.85 14.45
C GLY A 73 14.02 -7.32 14.52
N ARG A 74 13.69 -8.03 13.44
CA ARG A 74 13.46 -9.50 13.53
C ARG A 74 14.76 -10.30 13.37
N GLN A 75 15.69 -10.16 14.31
CA GLN A 75 16.67 -11.22 14.58
C GLN A 75 16.13 -12.09 15.72
N GLN A 76 15.47 -13.18 15.35
CA GLN A 76 15.17 -14.27 16.27
C GLN A 76 16.48 -14.85 16.81
N ARG A 77 16.89 -14.47 18.02
CA ARG A 77 17.85 -15.25 18.80
C ARG A 77 17.08 -16.29 19.61
N HIS A 78 16.80 -17.44 18.99
CA HIS A 78 16.44 -18.66 19.73
C HIS A 78 17.68 -19.11 20.52
N GLY A 79 17.72 -18.82 21.81
CA GLY A 79 18.68 -19.41 22.73
C GLY A 79 18.29 -20.86 23.01
N HIS A 80 18.90 -21.82 22.30
CA HIS A 80 18.85 -23.22 22.69
C HIS A 80 19.70 -23.42 23.95
N ILE A 81 19.04 -23.64 25.09
CA ILE A 81 19.67 -24.11 26.32
C ILE A 81 20.00 -25.59 26.11
N HIS A 82 21.28 -25.91 25.93
CA HIS A 82 21.77 -27.29 25.89
C HIS A 82 22.04 -27.74 27.32
N GLN A 83 21.10 -28.47 27.93
CA GLN A 83 21.27 -29.05 29.25
C GLN A 83 22.12 -30.33 29.12
N LYS A 84 23.38 -30.28 29.56
CA LYS A 84 24.23 -31.46 29.71
C LYS A 84 23.79 -32.19 30.98
N HIS A 85 23.34 -33.43 30.84
CA HIS A 85 23.20 -34.37 31.96
C HIS A 85 24.49 -35.20 32.04
N GLU A 86 25.13 -35.15 33.21
CA GLU A 86 26.05 -36.19 33.70
C GLU A 86 25.25 -37.33 34.35
#